data_AF-A0AAV3ZAC7-F1
#
_entry.id   AF-A0AAV3ZAC7-F1
#
_cell.length_a   1.000
_cell.length_b   1.000
_cell.length_c   1.000
_cell.angle_alpha   90.00
_cell.angle_beta   90.00
_cell.angle_gamma   90.00
#
_symmetry.space_group_name_H-M   'P 1'
#
loop_
_entity.id
_entity.type
_entity.pdbx_description
1 polymer ?
#
loop_
_entity_poly.entity_id
_entity_poly.type
_entity_poly.pdbx_seq_one_letter_code
_entity_poly.pdbx_strand_id
1 'polypeptide(L)'
;MILAHTDRRYYSTAKGEIHPSSTSSTVFVTEGGVKKWHGGSIPINTHRKGLLDGCDDWVVSADLPEWERHPDVIRKTALRPDIVIHSASTQQIIMVELTVPYESRMEEAHAFKEAKYLELTKELKKDGYEAKVMPVEIGARGFVGSSAYGLLSKLSIGGKKRTKALRLLAETAENSSRWIWSRRNERLLHKD
;
A
#
# COMPACT_ATOMS: atom_id res chain seq x y z
N MET A 1 0.32 -41.38 -28.52
CA MET A 1 0.39 -41.90 -29.91
C MET A 1 -1.05 -42.21 -30.30
N ILE A 2 -1.78 -41.36 -31.02
CA ILE A 2 -1.70 -41.11 -32.47
C ILE A 2 -2.14 -39.67 -32.76
N LEU A 3 -1.53 -39.10 -33.81
CA LEU A 3 -1.71 -37.77 -34.38
C LEU A 3 -2.79 -37.75 -35.48
N ALA A 4 -3.39 -36.57 -35.64
CA ALA A 4 -3.83 -35.93 -36.89
C ALA A 4 -5.15 -36.38 -37.55
N HIS A 5 -6.05 -35.41 -37.80
CA HIS A 5 -6.07 -34.67 -39.08
C HIS A 5 -7.18 -33.59 -39.07
N THR A 6 -6.77 -32.36 -39.33
CA THR A 6 -7.64 -31.32 -39.90
C THR A 6 -7.92 -31.65 -41.36
N ASP A 7 -9.14 -31.36 -41.82
CA ASP A 7 -9.43 -30.53 -43.01
C ASP A 7 -10.77 -30.94 -43.66
N ARG A 8 -11.73 -30.01 -43.72
CA ARG A 8 -12.59 -29.85 -44.91
C ARG A 8 -13.44 -28.58 -44.90
N ARG A 9 -13.01 -27.66 -45.76
CA ARG A 9 -13.77 -26.99 -46.84
C ARG A 9 -15.07 -26.23 -46.52
N TYR A 10 -15.00 -24.96 -46.92
CA TYR A 10 -16.08 -24.05 -47.28
C TYR A 10 -17.18 -24.69 -48.15
N TYR A 11 -18.43 -24.34 -47.82
CA TYR A 11 -19.49 -24.12 -48.81
C TYR A 11 -20.19 -22.79 -48.51
N SER A 12 -20.31 -21.96 -49.55
CA SER A 12 -21.14 -20.77 -49.59
C SER A 12 -22.52 -21.15 -50.08
N THR A 13 -23.56 -20.75 -49.34
CA THR A 13 -24.92 -20.58 -49.88
C THR A 13 -25.53 -19.32 -49.29
N ALA A 14 -26.06 -18.50 -50.18
CA ALA A 14 -26.72 -17.24 -49.88
C ALA A 14 -28.05 -17.47 -49.15
N LYS A 15 -28.24 -16.77 -48.02
CA LYS A 15 -29.48 -16.16 -47.56
C LYS A 15 -29.14 -15.30 -46.34
N GLY A 16 -29.47 -14.02 -46.42
CA GLY A 16 -29.18 -13.05 -45.37
C GLY A 16 -30.02 -13.32 -44.13
N GLU A 17 -29.37 -13.27 -42.97
CA GLU A 17 -29.96 -13.00 -41.65
C GLU A 17 -28.81 -12.64 -40.70
N ILE A 18 -28.93 -11.49 -40.03
CA ILE A 18 -27.95 -10.98 -39.07
C ILE A 18 -28.28 -11.61 -37.72
N HIS A 19 -27.42 -12.50 -37.22
CA HIS A 19 -27.51 -13.01 -35.85
C HIS A 19 -26.59 -12.23 -34.91
N PRO A 20 -27.05 -11.82 -33.71
CA PRO A 20 -26.20 -11.18 -32.72
C PRO A 20 -25.11 -12.16 -32.26
N SER A 21 -23.87 -11.67 -32.19
CA SER A 21 -22.70 -12.40 -31.76
C SER A 21 -22.91 -12.98 -30.35
N SER A 22 -23.12 -14.29 -30.26
CA SER A 22 -23.10 -15.01 -28.99
C SER A 22 -21.66 -15.10 -28.51
N THR A 23 -21.26 -14.18 -27.62
CA THR A 23 -20.05 -14.33 -26.84
C THR A 23 -20.25 -15.54 -25.93
N SER A 24 -19.75 -16.70 -26.36
CA SER A 24 -19.82 -17.93 -25.57
C SER A 24 -18.93 -17.78 -24.33
N SER A 25 -19.53 -17.35 -23.22
CA SER A 25 -18.89 -17.42 -21.91
C SER A 25 -18.90 -18.89 -21.48
N THR A 26 -17.74 -19.52 -21.42
CA THR A 26 -17.60 -20.88 -20.88
C THR A 26 -18.06 -20.90 -19.42
N VAL A 27 -19.21 -21.54 -19.16
CA VAL A 27 -19.75 -21.75 -17.82
C VAL A 27 -19.16 -23.05 -17.28
N PHE A 28 -18.43 -22.97 -16.16
CA PHE A 28 -17.99 -24.15 -15.43
C PHE A 28 -19.15 -24.66 -14.56
N VAL A 29 -19.50 -25.93 -14.72
CA VAL A 29 -20.55 -26.60 -13.95
C VAL A 29 -19.89 -27.76 -13.19
N THR A 30 -20.16 -27.88 -11.90
CA THR A 30 -19.79 -29.05 -11.10
C THR A 30 -20.80 -30.17 -11.29
N GLU A 31 -20.36 -31.44 -11.34
CA GLU A 31 -21.26 -32.60 -11.40
C GLU A 31 -22.28 -32.54 -10.26
N GLY A 32 -23.57 -32.55 -10.60
CA GLY A 32 -24.66 -32.65 -9.62
C GLY A 32 -25.84 -31.70 -9.82
N GLY A 33 -25.73 -30.61 -10.60
CA GLY A 33 -26.88 -29.81 -11.05
C GLY A 33 -27.67 -29.06 -9.96
N VAL A 34 -27.84 -27.75 -10.19
CA VAL A 34 -28.82 -26.84 -9.57
C VAL A 34 -28.48 -26.27 -8.18
N LYS A 35 -27.67 -25.19 -8.18
CA LYS A 35 -28.04 -23.93 -7.48
C LYS A 35 -27.65 -22.75 -8.38
N LYS A 36 -28.65 -22.01 -8.87
CA LYS A 36 -28.43 -20.72 -9.53
C LYS A 36 -28.00 -19.74 -8.43
N TRP A 37 -26.74 -19.31 -8.46
CA TRP A 37 -26.34 -18.14 -7.68
C TRP A 37 -27.07 -16.94 -8.28
N HIS A 38 -28.00 -16.36 -7.54
CA HIS A 38 -28.43 -14.99 -7.83
C HIS A 38 -27.21 -14.12 -7.55
N GLY A 39 -26.38 -13.91 -8.57
CA GLY A 39 -25.30 -12.93 -8.57
C GLY A 39 -25.90 -11.53 -8.56
N GLY A 40 -26.69 -11.22 -7.54
CA GLY A 40 -26.90 -9.86 -7.13
C GLY A 40 -25.60 -9.43 -6.49
N SER A 41 -24.73 -8.78 -7.25
CA SER A 41 -23.78 -7.86 -6.65
C SER A 41 -24.63 -6.87 -5.87
N ILE A 42 -24.77 -7.08 -4.56
CA ILE A 42 -25.13 -6.00 -3.66
C ILE A 42 -24.10 -4.91 -3.98
N PRO A 43 -24.49 -3.73 -4.48
CA PRO A 43 -23.54 -2.66 -4.60
C PRO A 43 -23.10 -2.36 -3.18
N ILE A 44 -21.93 -2.85 -2.79
CA ILE A 44 -21.27 -2.43 -1.57
C ILE A 44 -20.78 -1.02 -1.87
N ASN A 45 -21.70 -0.06 -1.95
CA ASN A 45 -21.38 1.35 -1.92
C ASN A 45 -21.06 1.72 -0.48
N THR A 46 -19.98 1.14 0.03
CA THR A 46 -19.23 1.74 1.10
C THR A 46 -18.03 2.37 0.41
N HIS A 47 -18.17 3.61 -0.05
CA HIS A 47 -16.99 4.47 -0.10
C HIS A 47 -16.45 4.49 1.32
N ARG A 48 -15.52 3.58 1.64
CA ARG A 48 -14.80 3.63 2.91
C ARG A 48 -14.02 4.92 2.84
N LYS A 49 -14.38 5.85 3.73
CA LYS A 49 -13.72 7.14 3.83
C LYS A 49 -12.20 6.91 3.95
N GLY A 50 -11.45 7.33 2.94
CA GLY A 50 -10.00 7.32 2.94
C GLY A 50 -9.47 8.27 4.02
N LEU A 51 -8.20 8.07 4.41
CA LEU A 51 -7.56 8.90 5.42
C LEU A 51 -7.42 10.36 4.98
N LEU A 52 -7.37 10.60 3.66
CA LEU A 52 -7.24 11.92 3.07
C LEU A 52 -8.59 12.53 2.64
N ASP A 53 -9.70 11.89 2.99
CA ASP A 53 -11.03 12.39 2.60
C ASP A 53 -11.47 13.53 3.52
N GLY A 54 -12.04 14.58 2.94
CA GLY A 54 -12.70 15.68 3.67
C GLY A 54 -11.97 17.03 3.62
N CYS A 55 -10.79 17.11 3.01
CA CYS A 55 -10.12 18.35 2.65
C CYS A 55 -9.21 18.14 1.44
N ASP A 56 -8.81 19.22 0.79
CA ASP A 56 -8.01 19.25 -0.44
C ASP A 56 -6.65 19.96 -0.27
N ASP A 57 -6.36 20.50 0.92
CA ASP A 57 -5.15 21.24 1.25
C ASP A 57 -4.04 20.36 1.88
N TRP A 58 -4.02 19.07 1.54
CA TRP A 58 -3.01 18.14 2.07
C TRP A 58 -1.61 18.49 1.56
N VAL A 59 -0.68 18.67 2.50
CA VAL A 59 0.73 18.92 2.24
C VAL A 59 1.58 17.76 2.78
N VAL A 60 2.56 17.33 1.99
CA VAL A 60 3.48 16.22 2.34
C VAL A 60 4.89 16.77 2.52
N SER A 61 5.50 16.45 3.66
CA SER A 61 6.88 16.80 4.02
C SER A 61 7.64 15.55 4.46
N ALA A 62 8.97 15.55 4.34
CA ALA A 62 9.82 14.43 4.74
C ALA A 62 11.09 14.92 5.44
N ASP A 63 11.70 14.08 6.29
CA ASP A 63 13.02 14.37 6.90
C ASP A 63 14.15 14.12 5.89
N LEU A 64 14.05 14.79 4.74
CA LEU A 64 15.02 14.78 3.65
C LEU A 64 15.30 16.22 3.23
N PRO A 65 16.57 16.59 2.96
CA PRO A 65 16.95 17.97 2.71
C PRO A 65 16.31 18.58 1.46
N GLU A 66 15.97 17.76 0.46
CA GLU A 66 15.32 18.17 -0.77
C GLU A 66 13.77 18.28 -0.68
N TRP A 67 13.18 17.91 0.45
CA TRP A 67 11.74 17.96 0.67
C TRP A 67 11.28 19.21 1.43
N GLU A 68 9.97 19.46 1.40
CA GLU A 68 9.37 20.47 2.25
C GLU A 68 9.63 20.18 3.73
N ARG A 69 9.87 21.24 4.50
CA ARG A 69 10.08 21.14 5.94
C ARG A 69 8.77 20.76 6.63
N HIS A 70 8.89 19.99 7.70
CA HIS A 70 7.74 19.66 8.54
C HIS A 70 7.04 20.91 9.10
N PRO A 71 5.71 20.83 9.34
CA PRO A 71 4.95 21.91 9.92
C PRO A 71 5.51 22.33 11.28
N ASP A 72 5.35 23.62 11.60
CA ASP A 72 5.92 24.26 12.79
C ASP A 72 5.63 23.51 14.09
N VAL A 73 4.42 22.96 14.21
CA VAL A 73 3.97 22.23 15.39
C VAL A 73 4.78 20.95 15.63
N ILE A 74 5.26 20.29 14.57
CA ILE A 74 6.15 19.14 14.69
C ILE A 74 7.59 19.59 14.88
N ARG A 75 8.03 20.62 14.14
CA ARG A 75 9.43 21.09 14.15
C ARG A 75 9.87 21.68 15.49
N LYS A 76 8.94 22.21 16.29
CA LYS A 76 9.23 22.71 17.64
C LYS A 76 9.51 21.58 18.63
N THR A 77 9.20 20.34 18.27
CA THR A 77 9.50 19.15 19.08
C THR A 77 10.91 18.64 18.79
N ALA A 78 11.44 17.79 19.67
CA ALA A 78 12.69 17.07 19.40
C ALA A 78 12.49 15.83 18.49
N LEU A 79 11.24 15.51 18.12
CA LEU A 79 10.92 14.36 17.30
C LEU A 79 10.93 14.73 15.81
N ARG A 80 11.31 13.75 14.99
CA ARG A 80 11.37 13.86 13.53
C ARG A 80 10.78 12.59 12.91
N PRO A 81 9.48 12.59 12.59
CA PRO A 81 8.89 11.54 11.77
C PRO A 81 9.52 11.56 10.37
N ASP A 82 9.68 10.39 9.73
CA ASP A 82 10.27 10.34 8.39
C ASP A 82 9.42 11.10 7.35
N ILE A 83 8.09 11.02 7.47
CA ILE A 83 7.14 11.71 6.59
C ILE A 83 6.00 12.29 7.43
N VAL A 84 5.58 13.52 7.13
CA VAL A 84 4.39 14.16 7.72
C VAL A 84 3.46 14.61 6.61
N ILE A 85 2.22 14.12 6.65
CA ILE A 85 1.11 14.55 5.79
C ILE A 85 0.16 15.36 6.67
N HIS A 86 -0.15 16.60 6.31
CA HIS A 86 -0.99 17.46 7.14
C HIS A 86 -1.95 18.33 6.32
N SER A 87 -3.05 18.74 6.94
CA SER A 87 -3.99 19.72 6.43
C SER A 87 -4.08 20.86 7.44
N ALA A 88 -3.87 22.10 6.98
CA ALA A 88 -3.95 23.27 7.83
C ALA A 88 -5.41 23.63 8.13
N SER A 89 -6.29 23.50 7.13
CA SER A 89 -7.71 23.85 7.22
C SER A 89 -8.48 22.98 8.22
N THR A 90 -8.12 21.70 8.33
CA THR A 90 -8.78 20.74 9.23
C THR A 90 -7.96 20.35 10.45
N GLN A 91 -6.78 20.97 10.63
CA GLN A 91 -5.85 20.67 11.72
C GLN A 91 -5.53 19.17 11.85
N GLN A 92 -5.43 18.45 10.73
CA GLN A 92 -5.10 17.03 10.71
C GLN A 92 -3.61 16.82 10.47
N ILE A 93 -3.01 15.88 11.20
CA ILE A 93 -1.60 15.50 11.07
C ILE A 93 -1.48 13.98 11.04
N ILE A 94 -0.80 13.46 10.02
CA ILE A 94 -0.47 12.04 9.87
C ILE A 94 1.06 11.94 9.85
N MET A 95 1.62 11.37 10.91
CA MET A 95 3.05 11.09 11.02
C MET A 95 3.30 9.66 10.58
N VAL A 96 4.07 9.47 9.52
CA VAL A 96 4.49 8.16 9.04
C VAL A 96 5.95 7.95 9.46
N GLU A 97 6.18 6.88 10.22
CA GLU A 97 7.51 6.48 10.67
C GLU A 97 7.91 5.19 9.96
N LEU A 98 9.01 5.21 9.24
CA LEU A 98 9.54 4.05 8.55
C LEU A 98 10.45 3.25 9.48
N THR A 99 10.42 1.93 9.34
CA THR A 99 11.32 1.05 10.09
C THR A 99 11.65 -0.21 9.30
N VAL A 100 12.91 -0.65 9.41
CA VAL A 100 13.43 -1.85 8.72
C VAL A 100 13.96 -2.86 9.74
N PRO A 101 13.07 -3.53 10.50
CA PRO A 101 13.48 -4.51 11.50
C PRO A 101 13.89 -5.83 10.83
N TYR A 102 14.57 -6.68 11.60
CA TYR A 102 14.61 -8.11 11.27
C TYR A 102 13.21 -8.71 11.43
N GLU A 103 12.81 -9.64 10.56
CA GLU A 103 11.39 -10.06 10.45
C GLU A 103 10.82 -10.59 11.78
N SER A 104 11.63 -11.25 12.60
CA SER A 104 11.19 -11.76 13.92
C SER A 104 10.90 -10.67 14.96
N ARG A 105 11.22 -9.41 14.68
CA ARG A 105 11.07 -8.26 15.59
C ARG A 105 10.09 -7.20 15.06
N MET A 106 9.31 -7.52 14.03
CA MET A 106 8.42 -6.55 13.40
C MET A 106 7.37 -5.99 14.36
N GLU A 107 6.70 -6.85 15.12
CA GLU A 107 5.66 -6.43 16.07
C GLU A 107 6.22 -5.57 17.20
N GLU A 108 7.37 -5.96 17.75
CA GLU A 108 8.09 -5.19 18.77
C GLU A 108 8.48 -3.81 18.24
N ALA A 109 9.05 -3.75 17.02
CA ALA A 109 9.43 -2.51 16.38
C ALA A 109 8.21 -1.60 16.14
N HIS A 110 7.08 -2.16 15.71
CA HIS A 110 5.84 -1.41 15.52
C HIS A 110 5.38 -0.75 16.81
N ALA A 111 5.23 -1.54 17.88
CA ALA A 111 4.78 -1.06 19.18
C ALA A 111 5.73 0.00 19.77
N PHE A 112 7.04 -0.20 19.61
CA PHE A 112 8.04 0.78 20.06
C PHE A 112 7.91 2.11 19.34
N LYS A 113 7.70 2.10 18.01
CA LYS A 113 7.53 3.32 17.21
C LYS A 113 6.18 4.00 17.50
N GLU A 114 5.12 3.25 17.74
CA GLU A 114 3.84 3.83 18.15
C GLU A 114 3.97 4.53 19.52
N ALA A 115 4.62 3.88 20.49
CA ALA A 115 4.84 4.44 21.82
C ALA A 115 5.70 5.71 21.80
N LYS A 116 6.71 5.80 20.92
CA LYS A 116 7.59 6.98 20.75
C LYS A 116 6.81 8.29 20.56
N TYR A 117 5.67 8.24 19.86
CA TYR A 117 4.89 9.42 19.50
C TYR A 117 3.65 9.63 20.37
N LEU A 118 3.41 8.76 21.36
CA LEU A 118 2.19 8.77 22.16
C LEU A 118 1.97 10.12 22.88
N GLU A 119 2.99 10.63 23.56
CA GLU A 119 2.87 11.91 24.28
C GLU A 119 2.67 13.08 23.31
N LEU A 120 3.37 13.11 22.19
CA LEU A 120 3.18 14.14 21.16
C LEU A 120 1.75 14.15 20.63
N THR A 121 1.15 12.98 20.35
CA THR A 121 -0.25 12.94 19.88
C THR A 121 -1.24 13.48 20.93
N LYS A 122 -0.97 13.28 22.23
CA LYS A 122 -1.80 13.82 23.30
C LYS A 122 -1.67 15.34 23.39
N GLU A 123 -0.45 15.87 23.26
CA GLU A 123 -0.18 17.32 23.24
C GLU A 123 -0.86 17.98 22.04
N LEU A 124 -0.65 17.44 20.83
CA LEU A 124 -1.30 17.92 19.61
C LEU A 124 -2.83 17.93 19.73
N LYS A 125 -3.41 16.89 20.34
CA LYS A 125 -4.85 16.82 20.59
C LYS A 125 -5.35 17.90 21.55
N LYS A 126 -4.57 18.25 22.57
CA LYS A 126 -4.90 19.37 23.48
C LYS A 126 -4.87 20.71 22.72
N ASP A 127 -3.98 20.83 21.74
CA ASP A 127 -3.84 22.01 20.88
C ASP A 127 -4.85 22.04 19.71
N GLY A 128 -5.81 21.11 19.69
CA GLY A 128 -6.90 21.06 18.70
C GLY A 128 -6.59 20.28 17.42
N TYR A 129 -5.42 19.64 17.32
CA TYR A 129 -5.06 18.83 16.16
C TYR A 129 -5.58 17.39 16.26
N GLU A 130 -6.03 16.82 15.14
CA GLU A 130 -6.22 15.37 15.01
C GLU A 130 -4.93 14.73 14.50
N ALA A 131 -4.12 14.17 15.41
CA ALA A 131 -2.85 13.54 15.08
C ALA A 131 -2.95 12.00 15.03
N LYS A 132 -2.40 11.39 13.97
CA LYS A 132 -2.30 9.94 13.79
C LYS A 132 -0.84 9.56 13.54
N VAL A 133 -0.40 8.48 14.18
CA VAL A 133 0.94 7.89 13.97
C VAL A 133 0.75 6.60 13.19
N MET A 134 1.57 6.42 12.17
CA MET A 134 1.51 5.30 11.24
C MET A 134 2.92 4.71 11.09
N PRO A 135 3.35 3.85 12.02
CA PRO A 135 4.57 3.08 11.83
C PRO A 135 4.42 2.13 10.64
N VAL A 136 5.46 2.03 9.81
CA VAL A 136 5.50 1.20 8.61
C VAL A 136 6.75 0.33 8.63
N GLU A 137 6.53 -0.96 8.81
CA GLU A 137 7.60 -1.96 8.87
C GLU A 137 7.78 -2.64 7.51
N ILE A 138 9.02 -2.67 7.03
CA ILE A 138 9.47 -3.55 5.95
C ILE A 138 10.64 -4.36 6.48
N GLY A 139 10.53 -5.69 6.51
CA GLY A 139 11.60 -6.57 6.94
C GLY A 139 12.87 -6.38 6.10
N ALA A 140 14.03 -6.48 6.75
CA ALA A 140 15.33 -6.30 6.11
C ALA A 140 15.58 -7.23 4.92
N ARG A 141 14.88 -8.36 4.80
CA ARG A 141 14.95 -9.30 3.65
C ARG A 141 13.84 -9.06 2.62
N GLY A 142 13.21 -7.88 2.63
CA GLY A 142 12.13 -7.51 1.71
C GLY A 142 10.75 -8.02 2.13
N PHE A 143 10.58 -8.48 3.38
CA PHE A 143 9.27 -8.90 3.85
C PHE A 143 8.37 -7.66 4.07
N VAL A 144 7.22 -7.61 3.39
CA VAL A 144 6.32 -6.46 3.51
C VAL A 144 5.41 -6.62 4.72
N GLY A 145 5.50 -5.70 5.68
CA GLY A 145 4.60 -5.65 6.83
C GLY A 145 3.15 -5.31 6.44
N SER A 146 2.20 -5.77 7.24
CA SER A 146 0.77 -5.45 7.07
C SER A 146 0.50 -3.94 7.19
N SER A 147 1.31 -3.23 7.98
CA SER A 147 1.28 -1.77 8.15
C SER A 147 1.54 -1.01 6.85
N ALA A 148 2.50 -1.44 6.02
CA ALA A 148 2.78 -0.84 4.72
C ALA A 148 1.56 -0.94 3.78
N TYR A 149 0.96 -2.13 3.69
CA TYR A 149 -0.26 -2.33 2.94
C TYR A 149 -1.42 -1.49 3.50
N GLY A 150 -1.54 -1.43 4.83
CA GLY A 150 -2.53 -0.66 5.56
C GLY A 150 -2.43 0.84 5.29
N LEU A 151 -1.23 1.40 5.33
CA LEU A 151 -0.97 2.80 5.00
C LEU A 151 -1.40 3.11 3.56
N LEU A 152 -0.92 2.34 2.58
CA LEU A 152 -1.29 2.57 1.18
C LEU A 152 -2.80 2.49 0.96
N SER A 153 -3.47 1.54 1.62
CA SER A 153 -4.93 1.42 1.55
C SER A 153 -5.65 2.60 2.20
N LYS A 154 -5.15 3.10 3.34
CA LYS A 154 -5.66 4.31 4.01
C LYS A 154 -5.46 5.56 3.16
N LEU A 155 -4.37 5.65 2.40
CA LEU A 155 -4.10 6.71 1.43
C LEU A 155 -4.84 6.51 0.08
N SER A 156 -5.79 5.58 0.02
CA SER A 156 -6.57 5.25 -1.20
C SER A 156 -5.70 4.77 -2.39
N ILE A 157 -4.49 4.28 -2.13
CA ILE A 157 -3.60 3.68 -3.12
C ILE A 157 -3.94 2.19 -3.24
N GLY A 158 -4.60 1.82 -4.34
CA GLY A 158 -5.06 0.46 -4.62
C GLY A 158 -4.47 -0.17 -5.88
N GLY A 159 -4.91 -1.41 -6.16
CA GLY A 159 -4.64 -2.13 -7.41
C GLY A 159 -3.16 -2.23 -7.79
N LYS A 160 -2.88 -2.10 -9.08
CA LYS A 160 -1.52 -2.22 -9.65
C LYS A 160 -0.53 -1.22 -9.05
N LYS A 161 -0.98 0.00 -8.72
CA LYS A 161 -0.14 1.04 -8.11
C LYS A 161 0.35 0.58 -6.73
N ARG A 162 -0.54 0.03 -5.90
CA ARG A 162 -0.17 -0.52 -4.58
C ARG A 162 0.79 -1.69 -4.73
N THR A 163 0.51 -2.65 -5.60
CA THR A 163 1.40 -3.80 -5.83
C THR A 163 2.80 -3.35 -6.24
N LYS A 164 2.91 -2.37 -7.15
CA LYS A 164 4.19 -1.80 -7.57
C LYS A 164 4.91 -1.11 -6.41
N ALA A 165 4.20 -0.31 -5.62
CA ALA A 165 4.79 0.40 -4.48
C ALA A 165 5.32 -0.56 -3.41
N LEU A 166 4.53 -1.58 -3.02
CA LEU A 166 4.96 -2.57 -2.02
C LEU A 166 6.19 -3.36 -2.50
N ARG A 167 6.23 -3.72 -3.79
CA ARG A 167 7.40 -4.37 -4.38
C ARG A 167 8.64 -3.48 -4.31
N LEU A 168 8.51 -2.21 -4.65
CA LEU A 168 9.63 -1.26 -4.59
C LEU A 168 10.13 -1.06 -3.16
N LEU A 169 9.22 -0.96 -2.19
CA LEU A 169 9.58 -0.87 -0.76
C LEU A 169 10.38 -2.10 -0.30
N ALA A 170 9.92 -3.30 -0.65
CA ALA A 170 10.60 -4.56 -0.34
C ALA A 170 12.00 -4.62 -0.97
N GLU A 171 12.11 -4.38 -2.27
CA GLU A 171 13.39 -4.39 -3.00
C GLU A 171 14.35 -3.34 -2.45
N THR A 172 13.85 -2.15 -2.08
CA THR A 172 14.68 -1.08 -1.49
C THR A 172 15.22 -1.49 -0.13
N ALA A 173 14.39 -2.06 0.74
CA ALA A 173 14.81 -2.52 2.06
C ALA A 173 15.86 -3.63 1.97
N GLU A 174 15.62 -4.63 1.11
CA GLU A 174 16.55 -5.75 0.88
C GLU A 174 17.89 -5.30 0.30
N ASN A 175 17.86 -4.47 -0.75
CA ASN A 175 19.08 -3.99 -1.39
C ASN A 175 19.90 -3.11 -0.44
N SER A 176 19.24 -2.25 0.33
CA SER A 176 19.90 -1.38 1.31
C SER A 176 20.51 -2.19 2.46
N SER A 177 19.77 -3.15 3.02
CA SER A 177 20.27 -4.00 4.09
C SER A 177 21.44 -4.87 3.63
N ARG A 178 21.36 -5.43 2.41
CA ARG A 178 22.45 -6.17 1.77
C ARG A 178 23.68 -5.30 1.56
N TRP A 179 23.49 -4.06 1.09
CA TRP A 179 24.57 -3.11 0.89
C TRP A 179 25.31 -2.83 2.20
N ILE A 180 24.58 -2.55 3.29
CA ILE A 180 25.16 -2.34 4.63
C ILE A 180 25.91 -3.61 5.08
N TRP A 181 25.26 -4.77 5.00
CA TRP A 181 25.84 -6.04 5.44
C TRP A 181 27.12 -6.41 4.69
N SER A 182 27.15 -6.18 3.36
CA SER A 182 28.33 -6.46 2.54
C SER A 182 29.55 -5.61 2.93
N ARG A 183 29.34 -4.47 3.57
CA ARG A 183 30.38 -3.52 3.99
C ARG A 183 30.67 -3.54 5.48
N ARG A 184 30.08 -4.47 6.23
CA ARG A 184 30.18 -4.51 7.71
C ARG A 184 31.61 -4.59 8.27
N ASN A 185 32.59 -4.96 7.45
CA ASN A 185 34.01 -5.05 7.84
C ASN A 185 34.84 -3.87 7.29
N GLU A 186 34.23 -2.92 6.58
CA GLU A 186 34.91 -1.73 6.05
C GLU A 186 35.05 -0.69 7.15
N ARG A 187 36.30 -0.31 7.49
CA ARG A 187 36.59 0.67 8.55
C ARG A 187 36.01 2.08 8.28
N LEU A 188 35.64 2.39 7.05
CA LEU A 188 35.13 3.72 6.65
C LEU A 188 33.74 4.07 7.19
N LEU A 189 32.97 3.08 7.68
CA LEU A 189 31.64 3.31 8.25
C LEU A 189 31.67 3.54 9.77
N HIS A 190 32.82 3.34 10.41
CA HIS A 190 33.04 3.69 11.81
C HIS A 190 33.70 5.07 11.85
N LYS A 191 32.89 6.12 12.03
CA LYS A 191 33.44 7.37 12.57
C LYS A 191 33.70 7.13 14.05
N ASP A 192 34.97 7.15 14.43
CA ASP A 192 35.40 7.25 15.83
C ASP A 192 34.81 8.49 16.50
#